data_AF-A0A1L9PHH3-F1
#
_entry.id   AF-A0A1L9PHH3-F1
#
_cell.length_a   1.000
_cell.length_b   1.000
_cell.length_c   1.000
_cell.angle_alpha   90.00
_cell.angle_beta   90.00
_cell.angle_gamma   90.00
#
_symmetry.space_group_name_H-M   'P 1'
#
loop_
_entity.id
_entity.type
_entity.pdbx_description
1 polymer ?
#
loop_
_entity_poly.entity_id
_entity_poly.type
_entity_poly.pdbx_seq_one_letter_code
_entity_poly.pdbx_strand_id
1 'polypeptide(L)'
;MGDLLLGPSARSLHPSCCTGVGATLGSCSRLRWRHSTRVSSLYRKRGRIVSIISVQNKHERFISLLSSSSSSWTNSIPGSLGLYYSLSLESATCKASLINMKLELAFLTTALLGTALSLPQQASNLTTRIQRRLDRQSHPIAPIDGGHSGPLAGFRTSDNAAVVYSTNWAGAARDQPPPGGPYTAVSATFTVPKPTGGPGPMQAGSAWVGIDGDTYSAAILQAGVDFYYDNGKISNDAWFEWFPDYAYDFNIKINTGDVVVAKVESLSPSEGVVIIENQTTGQKATQNIGAPKPEATLGGQNAEWIVEDFQSGDSVVPFADFGEITFTGCEARAQNGDVVGLNGAKIIELKQDGKIKTEVTVHGEKTLSVKSKL
;
A
#
# COMPACT_ATOMS: atom_id res chain seq x y z
N MET A 1 27.12 -70.12 15.16
CA MET A 1 26.55 -71.13 14.23
C MET A 1 25.47 -70.41 13.45
N GLY A 2 25.49 -70.13 12.16
CA GLY A 2 26.37 -70.30 10.99
C GLY A 2 25.61 -69.59 9.84
N ASP A 3 26.21 -68.59 9.19
CA ASP A 3 26.74 -68.61 7.81
C ASP A 3 25.66 -68.73 6.70
N LEU A 4 25.44 -67.63 5.93
CA LEU A 4 25.95 -67.31 4.57
C LEU A 4 25.06 -67.90 3.43
N LEU A 5 24.81 -67.23 2.29
CA LEU A 5 25.74 -66.94 1.17
C LEU A 5 25.14 -65.84 0.23
N LEU A 6 25.89 -64.77 -0.12
CA LEU A 6 26.55 -64.42 -1.42
C LEU A 6 25.60 -64.07 -2.59
N GLY A 7 25.67 -62.94 -3.32
CA GLY A 7 26.79 -62.18 -3.95
C GLY A 7 26.81 -62.41 -5.49
N PRO A 8 27.35 -61.58 -6.43
CA PRO A 8 28.32 -60.43 -6.37
C PRO A 8 27.82 -59.12 -7.11
N SER A 9 28.36 -57.87 -7.02
CA SER A 9 29.71 -57.23 -7.23
C SER A 9 30.16 -57.20 -8.72
N ALA A 10 30.65 -56.13 -9.40
CA ALA A 10 31.57 -55.00 -9.09
C ALA A 10 31.50 -53.85 -10.18
N ARG A 11 31.72 -52.55 -9.90
CA ARG A 11 32.89 -51.63 -10.16
C ARG A 11 33.57 -51.72 -11.55
N SER A 12 34.19 -50.73 -12.22
CA SER A 12 34.44 -49.26 -12.11
C SER A 12 35.38 -48.84 -13.28
N LEU A 13 35.44 -47.53 -13.64
CA LEU A 13 36.62 -46.72 -14.12
C LEU A 13 36.49 -45.94 -15.47
N HIS A 14 36.90 -44.66 -15.35
CA HIS A 14 37.15 -43.52 -16.27
C HIS A 14 38.26 -43.76 -17.34
N PRO A 15 38.81 -42.73 -18.05
CA PRO A 15 38.29 -41.68 -18.96
C PRO A 15 39.08 -41.67 -20.31
N SER A 16 38.81 -40.77 -21.29
CA SER A 16 39.85 -40.18 -22.19
C SER A 16 39.30 -39.16 -23.21
N CYS A 17 40.21 -38.31 -23.69
CA CYS A 17 40.06 -36.99 -24.32
C CYS A 17 40.59 -36.96 -25.78
N CYS A 18 40.43 -35.80 -26.46
CA CYS A 18 41.16 -35.29 -27.66
C CYS A 18 40.74 -35.83 -29.06
N THR A 19 40.74 -35.14 -30.23
CA THR A 19 41.16 -33.79 -30.74
C THR A 19 40.86 -33.71 -32.27
N GLY A 20 40.75 -32.50 -32.87
CA GLY A 20 41.11 -32.17 -34.29
C GLY A 20 39.96 -31.92 -35.30
N VAL A 21 39.55 -30.70 -35.70
CA VAL A 21 40.09 -29.66 -36.65
C VAL A 21 39.71 -29.86 -38.15
N GLY A 22 39.03 -28.87 -38.76
CA GLY A 22 38.97 -28.65 -40.24
C GLY A 22 37.68 -28.00 -40.79
N ALA A 23 37.79 -26.80 -41.39
CA ALA A 23 36.75 -25.88 -41.90
C ALA A 23 36.05 -26.36 -43.23
N THR A 24 34.91 -25.85 -43.74
CA THR A 24 34.57 -24.45 -44.18
C THR A 24 33.07 -24.24 -44.53
N LEU A 25 32.61 -23.00 -44.29
CA LEU A 25 31.66 -22.12 -45.04
C LEU A 25 30.18 -22.51 -45.31
N GLY A 26 29.26 -21.66 -44.81
CA GLY A 26 27.87 -21.54 -45.28
C GLY A 26 26.96 -20.73 -44.34
N SER A 27 26.71 -19.46 -44.68
CA SER A 27 26.02 -18.43 -43.88
C SER A 27 24.48 -18.58 -43.84
N CYS A 28 23.83 -18.36 -42.68
CA CYS A 28 22.67 -17.44 -42.53
C CYS A 28 22.16 -17.31 -41.07
N SER A 29 22.44 -16.13 -40.48
CA SER A 29 21.55 -15.24 -39.69
C SER A 29 20.60 -15.71 -38.56
N ARG A 30 20.96 -15.22 -37.34
CA ARG A 30 20.12 -14.56 -36.28
C ARG A 30 19.11 -15.41 -35.48
N LEU A 31 18.92 -15.28 -34.16
CA LEU A 31 19.44 -14.39 -33.11
C LEU A 31 19.21 -15.12 -31.76
N ARG A 32 20.21 -15.27 -30.88
CA ARG A 32 20.03 -15.72 -29.48
C ARG A 32 20.59 -14.62 -28.57
N TRP A 33 19.75 -14.07 -27.71
CA TRP A 33 20.14 -13.03 -26.75
C TRP A 33 21.01 -13.63 -25.64
N ARG A 34 22.26 -13.16 -25.55
CA ARG A 34 23.13 -13.24 -24.37
C ARG A 34 24.16 -12.14 -24.48
N HIS A 35 24.10 -11.10 -23.66
CA HIS A 35 25.23 -10.23 -23.24
C HIS A 35 24.88 -9.85 -21.79
N SER A 36 25.64 -10.12 -20.73
CA SER A 36 27.08 -10.01 -20.44
C SER A 36 27.63 -8.58 -20.60
N THR A 37 27.85 -8.00 -19.43
CA THR A 37 28.58 -6.80 -18.98
C THR A 37 29.72 -6.30 -19.90
N ARG A 38 29.83 -4.98 -20.09
CA ARG A 38 31.09 -4.29 -20.46
C ARG A 38 31.25 -2.96 -19.69
N VAL A 39 32.31 -2.86 -18.88
CA VAL A 39 33.61 -2.19 -19.14
C VAL A 39 33.51 -0.66 -19.17
N SER A 40 34.01 -0.03 -18.10
CA SER A 40 34.24 1.40 -17.92
C SER A 40 35.65 1.79 -18.41
N SER A 41 35.75 2.89 -19.14
CA SER A 41 37.02 3.54 -19.50
C SER A 41 37.14 4.86 -18.74
N LEU A 42 38.20 5.03 -17.95
CA LEU A 42 38.52 6.24 -17.20
C LEU A 42 39.46 7.14 -18.01
N TYR A 43 39.11 8.41 -18.18
CA TYR A 43 40.04 9.43 -18.71
C TYR A 43 40.28 10.53 -17.67
N ARG A 44 41.55 10.91 -17.47
CA ARG A 44 41.97 11.90 -16.47
C ARG A 44 42.62 13.10 -17.15
N LYS A 45 42.00 14.28 -17.05
CA LYS A 45 42.70 15.56 -17.26
C LYS A 45 42.13 16.61 -16.30
N ARG A 46 42.99 17.10 -15.39
CA ARG A 46 42.76 18.21 -14.43
C ARG A 46 41.51 18.10 -13.54
N GLY A 47 41.52 17.10 -12.64
CA GLY A 47 40.96 17.27 -11.29
C GLY A 47 39.45 17.17 -11.07
N ARG A 48 38.64 16.74 -12.04
CA ARG A 48 37.22 16.42 -11.82
C ARG A 48 36.90 15.00 -12.30
N ILE A 49 36.18 14.22 -11.47
CA ILE A 49 35.54 12.97 -11.88
C ILE A 49 34.19 13.34 -12.49
N VAL A 50 33.95 12.95 -13.73
CA VAL A 50 32.64 13.07 -14.38
C VAL A 50 32.22 11.66 -14.78
N SER A 51 31.14 11.16 -14.19
CA SER A 51 30.47 9.95 -14.65
C SER A 51 29.55 10.32 -15.82
N ILE A 52 29.85 9.86 -17.03
CA ILE A 52 28.94 9.96 -18.17
C ILE A 52 28.21 8.62 -18.29
N ILE A 53 26.92 8.60 -17.97
CA ILE A 53 26.03 7.51 -18.37
C ILE A 53 25.49 7.88 -19.74
N SER A 54 25.97 7.22 -20.80
CA SER A 54 25.34 7.32 -22.11
C SER A 54 24.14 6.38 -22.14
N VAL A 55 22.93 6.94 -22.08
CA VAL A 55 21.70 6.22 -22.43
C VAL A 55 21.35 6.62 -23.85
N GLN A 56 21.58 5.73 -24.82
CA GLN A 56 20.97 5.88 -26.15
C GLN A 56 19.51 5.46 -26.06
N ASN A 57 18.62 6.41 -25.79
CA ASN A 57 17.22 6.27 -26.17
C ASN A 57 17.05 6.85 -27.58
N LYS A 58 16.62 6.00 -28.52
CA LYS A 58 16.06 6.48 -29.78
C LYS A 58 14.73 7.16 -29.46
N HIS A 59 14.61 8.38 -29.97
CA HIS A 59 13.48 9.31 -29.93
C HIS A 59 13.58 10.43 -28.88
N GLU A 60 13.73 11.63 -29.45
CA GLU A 60 13.45 12.98 -28.94
C GLU A 60 14.52 13.69 -28.08
N ARG A 61 14.83 14.91 -28.53
CA ARG A 61 15.88 15.80 -28.06
C ARG A 61 15.30 16.74 -26.99
N PHE A 62 15.86 16.76 -25.79
CA PHE A 62 15.98 17.97 -24.96
C PHE A 62 17.09 17.75 -23.92
N ILE A 63 18.13 18.61 -23.92
CA ILE A 63 19.20 18.61 -22.93
C ILE A 63 18.89 19.76 -21.96
N SER A 64 18.60 19.47 -20.70
CA SER A 64 18.63 20.45 -19.60
C SER A 64 19.85 20.19 -18.73
N LEU A 65 20.79 21.15 -18.71
CA LEU A 65 21.92 21.17 -17.80
C LEU A 65 21.47 21.78 -16.46
N LEU A 66 21.47 21.00 -15.38
CA LEU A 66 21.41 21.50 -14.01
C LEU A 66 22.74 21.15 -13.33
N SER A 67 23.56 22.17 -13.08
CA SER A 67 24.77 22.05 -12.27
C SER A 67 24.44 22.36 -10.81
N SER A 68 24.64 21.37 -9.93
CA SER A 68 24.73 21.58 -8.48
C SER A 68 26.21 21.67 -8.08
N SER A 69 26.60 22.71 -7.35
CA SER A 69 27.85 22.71 -6.58
C SER A 69 27.59 23.20 -5.16
N SER A 70 27.95 22.37 -4.19
CA SER A 70 27.96 22.65 -2.76
C SER A 70 29.38 22.88 -2.24
N SER A 71 29.45 23.54 -1.08
CA SER A 71 30.47 23.53 -0.02
C SER A 71 31.55 24.64 0.05
N SER A 72 31.27 25.61 0.94
CA SER A 72 32.03 26.08 2.13
C SER A 72 33.52 26.45 2.06
N TRP A 73 33.88 27.66 2.50
CA TRP A 73 35.00 27.98 3.43
C TRP A 73 34.74 29.32 4.16
N THR A 74 35.22 29.41 5.40
CA THR A 74 35.10 30.49 6.40
C THR A 74 36.15 31.60 6.25
N ASN A 75 35.80 32.87 6.50
CA ASN A 75 36.50 33.82 7.41
C ASN A 75 36.01 35.29 7.28
N SER A 76 35.72 35.88 8.45
CA SER A 76 36.02 37.26 8.91
C SER A 76 35.43 38.52 8.21
N ILE A 77 34.67 39.28 9.02
CA ILE A 77 34.18 40.70 8.92
C ILE A 77 35.35 41.71 9.12
N PRO A 78 35.30 43.06 8.85
CA PRO A 78 34.18 43.98 8.50
C PRO A 78 34.42 44.93 7.30
N GLY A 79 33.35 45.64 6.87
CA GLY A 79 33.47 46.92 6.19
C GLY A 79 32.20 47.39 5.48
N SER A 80 31.54 48.40 6.04
CA SER A 80 30.42 49.11 5.42
C SER A 80 30.83 49.85 4.15
N LEU A 81 29.92 49.99 3.18
CA LEU A 81 29.58 51.24 2.47
C LEU A 81 28.45 50.94 1.49
N GLY A 82 27.33 51.62 1.67
CA GLY A 82 26.19 51.54 0.75
C GLY A 82 26.44 52.32 -0.54
N LEU A 83 25.68 51.99 -1.58
CA LEU A 83 25.38 52.86 -2.71
C LEU A 83 24.02 52.43 -3.28
N TYR A 84 23.09 53.38 -3.27
CA TYR A 84 21.79 53.34 -3.90
C TYR A 84 21.94 53.36 -5.43
N TYR A 85 21.19 52.53 -6.13
CA TYR A 85 20.70 52.84 -7.48
C TYR A 85 19.29 52.30 -7.67
N SER A 86 18.33 53.22 -7.72
CA SER A 86 16.98 53.04 -8.24
C SER A 86 17.01 53.12 -9.77
N LEU A 87 16.30 52.24 -10.47
CA LEU A 87 15.88 52.50 -11.85
C LEU A 87 14.51 51.86 -12.10
N SER A 88 13.58 52.76 -12.38
CA SER A 88 12.20 52.60 -12.83
C SER A 88 12.10 51.79 -14.12
N LEU A 89 11.03 51.00 -14.28
CA LEU A 89 10.51 50.62 -15.60
C LEU A 89 8.99 50.48 -15.56
N GLU A 90 8.40 51.12 -16.57
CA GLU A 90 7.03 51.59 -16.69
C GLU A 90 6.04 50.48 -17.08
N SER A 91 4.81 50.64 -16.57
CA SER A 91 3.61 49.90 -16.94
C SER A 91 3.12 50.28 -18.34
N ALA A 92 2.92 49.29 -19.22
CA ALA A 92 2.19 49.47 -20.47
C ALA A 92 0.78 48.87 -20.36
N THR A 93 -0.23 49.73 -20.27
CA THR A 93 -1.65 49.38 -20.40
C THR A 93 -2.08 49.37 -21.86
N CYS A 94 -2.79 48.34 -22.31
CA CYS A 94 -3.49 48.34 -23.59
C CYS A 94 -5.01 48.53 -23.36
N LYS A 95 -5.59 49.50 -24.07
CA LYS A 95 -6.98 49.95 -24.01
C LYS A 95 -7.92 48.97 -24.73
N ALA A 96 -9.09 48.72 -24.14
CA ALA A 96 -10.30 48.38 -24.88
C ALA A 96 -11.40 49.39 -24.48
N SER A 97 -12.16 49.80 -25.49
CA SER A 97 -12.95 51.03 -25.52
C SER A 97 -14.44 50.77 -25.26
N LEU A 98 -15.03 51.64 -24.42
CA LEU A 98 -16.41 52.18 -24.43
C LEU A 98 -17.61 51.22 -24.33
N ILE A 99 -18.49 51.48 -23.36
CA ILE A 99 -19.78 52.18 -23.56
C ILE A 99 -20.30 52.67 -22.19
N ASN A 100 -20.60 53.97 -22.12
CA ASN A 100 -21.31 54.62 -21.01
C ASN A 100 -22.81 54.34 -21.12
N MET A 101 -23.47 53.97 -20.02
CA MET A 101 -24.83 54.44 -19.77
C MET A 101 -25.10 54.56 -18.27
N LYS A 102 -25.43 55.79 -17.86
CA LYS A 102 -25.81 56.21 -16.50
C LYS A 102 -26.99 55.39 -15.98
N LEU A 103 -26.99 55.07 -14.69
CA LEU A 103 -28.23 54.82 -13.96
C LEU A 103 -28.09 55.37 -12.53
N GLU A 104 -28.97 56.31 -12.21
CA GLU A 104 -29.01 57.00 -10.92
C GLU A 104 -29.55 56.11 -9.80
N LEU A 105 -29.11 56.42 -8.58
CA LEU A 105 -29.54 55.80 -7.33
C LEU A 105 -31.00 56.09 -7.00
N ALA A 106 -31.73 55.07 -6.58
CA ALA A 106 -32.85 55.22 -5.66
C ALA A 106 -32.74 54.14 -4.55
N PHE A 107 -32.54 54.62 -3.32
CA PHE A 107 -32.61 53.81 -2.10
C PHE A 107 -34.06 53.37 -1.87
N LEU A 108 -34.30 52.06 -1.75
CA LEU A 108 -35.48 51.53 -1.08
C LEU A 108 -35.06 50.43 -0.10
N THR A 109 -35.15 50.76 1.18
CA THR A 109 -34.95 49.87 2.32
C THR A 109 -36.12 48.88 2.40
N THR A 110 -35.86 47.60 2.21
CA THR A 110 -36.73 46.51 2.69
C THR A 110 -35.89 45.47 3.41
N ALA A 111 -36.01 45.45 4.73
CA ALA A 111 -35.51 44.36 5.57
C ALA A 111 -36.44 43.15 5.37
N LEU A 112 -36.07 42.25 4.45
CA LEU A 112 -36.62 40.90 4.44
C LEU A 112 -35.82 40.07 5.46
N LEU A 113 -36.50 39.73 6.55
CA LEU A 113 -36.11 38.67 7.48
C LEU A 113 -35.90 37.38 6.69
N GLY A 114 -34.63 37.04 6.45
CA GLY A 114 -34.26 35.76 5.87
C GLY A 114 -34.46 34.65 6.89
N THR A 115 -35.58 33.94 6.83
CA THR A 115 -35.64 32.57 7.31
C THR A 115 -34.92 31.70 6.28
N ALA A 116 -33.59 31.67 6.36
CA ALA A 116 -32.81 30.63 5.72
C ALA A 116 -33.13 29.30 6.43
N LEU A 117 -34.20 28.64 5.97
CA LEU A 117 -34.30 27.19 6.13
C LEU A 117 -33.11 26.62 5.37
N SER A 118 -32.06 26.25 6.11
CA SER A 118 -30.93 25.51 5.56
C SER A 118 -31.44 24.17 5.06
N LEU A 119 -31.78 24.11 3.78
CA LEU A 119 -31.89 22.86 3.05
C LEU A 119 -30.53 22.13 3.20
N PRO A 120 -30.50 20.81 3.45
CA PRO A 120 -29.25 20.08 3.49
C PRO A 120 -28.61 20.19 2.11
N GLN A 121 -27.58 21.02 2.03
CA GLN A 121 -26.78 21.19 0.83
C GLN A 121 -26.09 19.85 0.60
N GLN A 122 -26.47 19.16 -0.48
CA GLN A 122 -25.75 17.98 -0.96
C GLN A 122 -24.28 18.36 -1.07
N ALA A 123 -23.49 17.95 -0.09
CA ALA A 123 -22.05 18.11 -0.12
C ALA A 123 -21.58 17.48 -1.42
N SER A 124 -20.79 18.22 -2.20
CA SER A 124 -20.19 17.68 -3.41
C SER A 124 -19.44 16.39 -3.05
N ASN A 125 -19.48 15.38 -3.93
CA ASN A 125 -18.80 14.10 -3.69
C ASN A 125 -17.32 14.27 -3.26
N LEU A 126 -16.69 15.38 -3.68
CA LEU A 126 -15.31 15.71 -3.32
C LEU A 126 -15.18 16.20 -1.88
N THR A 127 -16.08 17.06 -1.40
CA THR A 127 -16.05 17.57 -0.01
C THR A 127 -16.29 16.45 0.99
N THR A 128 -17.27 15.57 0.73
CA THR A 128 -17.49 14.37 1.56
C THR A 128 -16.26 13.47 1.54
N ARG A 129 -15.66 13.23 0.38
CA ARG A 129 -14.41 12.45 0.27
C ARG A 129 -13.26 13.07 1.04
N ILE A 130 -13.06 14.38 0.94
CA ILE A 130 -11.98 15.08 1.65
C ILE A 130 -12.19 15.01 3.17
N GLN A 131 -13.44 15.17 3.64
CA GLN A 131 -13.75 15.05 5.07
C GLN A 131 -13.50 13.64 5.59
N ARG A 132 -13.85 12.59 4.82
CA ARG A 132 -13.50 11.20 5.18
C ARG A 132 -12.00 11.00 5.35
N ARG A 133 -11.17 11.64 4.52
CA ARG A 133 -9.70 11.45 4.53
C ARG A 133 -9.03 12.00 5.78
N LEU A 134 -9.49 13.13 6.28
CA LEU A 134 -8.79 13.83 7.38
C LEU A 134 -9.02 13.17 8.74
N ASP A 135 -10.09 12.40 8.87
CA ASP A 135 -10.47 11.77 10.13
C ASP A 135 -10.36 10.22 10.10
N ARG A 136 -10.04 9.61 8.94
CA ARG A 136 -9.92 8.15 8.80
C ARG A 136 -8.54 7.66 9.24
N GLN A 137 -8.54 6.84 10.30
CA GLN A 137 -7.35 6.22 10.84
C GLN A 137 -7.64 4.76 11.23
N SER A 138 -6.72 3.85 10.92
CA SER A 138 -6.78 2.49 11.45
C SER A 138 -6.51 2.47 12.94
N HIS A 139 -6.81 1.36 13.59
CA HIS A 139 -6.35 1.11 14.96
C HIS A 139 -5.74 -0.28 15.06
N PRO A 140 -4.78 -0.49 15.99
CA PRO A 140 -4.40 -1.83 16.41
C PRO A 140 -5.62 -2.67 16.78
N ILE A 141 -5.47 -3.98 16.74
CA ILE A 141 -6.55 -4.90 17.12
C ILE A 141 -7.09 -4.55 18.51
N ALA A 142 -8.41 -4.55 18.66
CA ALA A 142 -9.09 -4.39 19.93
C ALA A 142 -9.66 -5.75 20.39
N PRO A 143 -8.84 -6.61 21.03
CA PRO A 143 -9.22 -7.97 21.37
C PRO A 143 -10.28 -8.00 22.49
N ILE A 144 -11.14 -9.02 22.47
CA ILE A 144 -12.09 -9.29 23.55
C ILE A 144 -12.04 -10.75 23.99
N ASP A 145 -12.30 -10.95 25.28
CA ASP A 145 -12.30 -12.27 25.89
C ASP A 145 -13.42 -13.18 25.33
N GLY A 146 -13.19 -14.49 25.45
CA GLY A 146 -14.17 -15.52 25.08
C GLY A 146 -13.88 -16.26 23.78
N GLY A 147 -12.66 -16.14 23.23
CA GLY A 147 -12.20 -16.99 22.14
C GLY A 147 -12.23 -18.48 22.49
N HIS A 148 -12.16 -19.33 21.47
CA HIS A 148 -12.17 -20.79 21.63
C HIS A 148 -11.04 -21.42 20.80
N SER A 149 -10.41 -22.45 21.38
CA SER A 149 -9.43 -23.29 20.69
C SER A 149 -10.07 -24.63 20.31
N GLY A 150 -9.84 -25.09 19.08
CA GLY A 150 -10.29 -26.41 18.62
C GLY A 150 -11.31 -26.35 17.48
N PRO A 151 -11.60 -27.51 16.85
CA PRO A 151 -12.50 -27.59 15.72
C PRO A 151 -13.93 -27.33 16.17
N LEU A 152 -14.45 -26.13 15.91
CA LEU A 152 -15.91 -26.00 15.80
C LEU A 152 -16.34 -26.79 14.57
N ALA A 153 -17.35 -27.63 14.71
CA ALA A 153 -17.93 -28.38 13.60
C ALA A 153 -18.36 -27.40 12.50
N GLY A 154 -17.68 -27.45 11.35
CA GLY A 154 -17.92 -26.59 10.20
C GLY A 154 -16.81 -25.56 9.95
N PHE A 155 -16.10 -25.74 8.83
CA PHE A 155 -15.31 -24.72 8.12
C PHE A 155 -14.26 -23.93 8.93
N ARG A 156 -13.18 -24.60 9.35
CA ARG A 156 -11.93 -23.95 9.82
C ARG A 156 -10.72 -24.82 9.48
N THR A 157 -10.19 -24.72 8.26
CA THR A 157 -9.04 -25.57 7.86
C THR A 157 -7.70 -24.86 8.04
N SER A 158 -7.34 -24.67 9.31
CA SER A 158 -5.98 -24.86 9.80
C SER A 158 -6.12 -25.64 11.10
N ASP A 159 -5.48 -26.80 11.21
CA ASP A 159 -5.60 -27.65 12.40
C ASP A 159 -5.29 -26.82 13.66
N ASN A 160 -6.20 -26.82 14.63
CA ASN A 160 -6.07 -26.10 15.92
C ASN A 160 -5.98 -24.57 15.87
N ALA A 161 -6.46 -23.87 14.84
CA ALA A 161 -6.51 -22.40 14.90
C ALA A 161 -7.33 -21.91 16.09
N ALA A 162 -6.71 -21.07 16.93
CA ALA A 162 -7.42 -20.30 17.93
C ALA A 162 -8.33 -19.31 17.21
N VAL A 163 -9.62 -19.31 17.58
CA VAL A 163 -10.55 -18.27 17.17
C VAL A 163 -10.61 -17.25 18.28
N VAL A 164 -10.20 -16.03 17.95
CA VAL A 164 -10.23 -14.89 18.84
C VAL A 164 -11.26 -13.89 18.35
N TYR A 165 -11.75 -13.07 19.26
CA TYR A 165 -12.70 -12.02 18.93
C TYR A 165 -12.04 -10.65 19.02
N SER A 166 -12.46 -9.75 18.15
CA SER A 166 -12.04 -8.34 18.16
C SER A 166 -13.25 -7.44 17.94
N THR A 167 -13.25 -6.22 18.48
CA THR A 167 -14.32 -5.25 18.21
C THR A 167 -14.15 -4.55 16.86
N ASN A 168 -12.97 -4.57 16.24
CA ASN A 168 -12.69 -3.86 15.00
C ASN A 168 -12.18 -4.74 13.86
N TRP A 169 -11.54 -5.89 14.12
CA TRP A 169 -10.94 -6.71 13.06
C TRP A 169 -11.68 -8.03 12.85
N ALA A 170 -11.71 -8.50 11.60
CA ALA A 170 -12.02 -9.86 11.20
C ALA A 170 -11.00 -10.34 10.16
N GLY A 171 -10.56 -11.59 10.22
CA GLY A 171 -9.63 -12.14 9.24
C GLY A 171 -8.66 -13.12 9.85
N ALA A 172 -7.42 -13.12 9.36
CA ALA A 172 -6.37 -13.98 9.90
C ALA A 172 -5.09 -13.18 10.18
N ALA A 173 -4.43 -13.52 11.27
CA ALA A 173 -3.15 -12.93 11.65
C ALA A 173 -2.17 -14.00 12.10
N ARG A 174 -0.91 -13.86 11.71
CA ARG A 174 0.19 -14.58 12.37
C ARG A 174 0.69 -13.68 13.49
N ASP A 175 0.56 -14.14 14.72
CA ASP A 175 0.87 -13.34 15.90
C ASP A 175 2.37 -13.40 16.29
N GLN A 176 3.16 -14.23 15.63
CA GLN A 176 4.60 -14.36 15.81
C GLN A 176 5.31 -14.60 14.47
N PRO A 177 6.54 -14.07 14.29
CA PRO A 177 7.36 -14.36 13.13
C PRO A 177 7.92 -15.79 13.17
N PRO A 178 8.26 -16.39 12.01
CA PRO A 178 8.99 -17.65 12.00
C PRO A 178 10.40 -17.48 12.63
N PRO A 179 11.09 -18.58 12.99
CA PRO A 179 12.46 -18.54 13.52
C PRO A 179 13.45 -17.78 12.62
N GLY A 180 13.11 -17.63 11.34
CA GLY A 180 13.82 -16.87 10.32
C GLY A 180 13.91 -15.36 10.52
N GLY A 181 13.21 -14.81 11.51
CA GLY A 181 13.21 -13.39 11.82
C GLY A 181 11.92 -12.68 11.41
N PRO A 182 11.86 -11.35 11.58
CA PRO A 182 10.64 -10.56 11.45
C PRO A 182 10.03 -10.65 10.06
N TYR A 183 8.72 -10.45 9.97
CA TYR A 183 8.02 -10.27 8.71
C TYR A 183 8.49 -8.99 8.01
N THR A 184 8.74 -9.11 6.70
CA THR A 184 9.23 -8.03 5.84
C THR A 184 8.32 -7.75 4.67
N ALA A 185 7.35 -8.61 4.36
CA ALA A 185 6.33 -8.31 3.37
C ALA A 185 5.06 -9.12 3.62
N VAL A 186 3.90 -8.53 3.29
CA VAL A 186 2.60 -9.23 3.31
C VAL A 186 1.82 -8.83 2.08
N SER A 187 1.11 -9.79 1.47
CA SER A 187 0.29 -9.56 0.29
C SER A 187 -0.90 -10.49 0.19
N ALA A 188 -1.93 -10.03 -0.52
CA ALA A 188 -3.03 -10.84 -1.00
C ALA A 188 -3.76 -10.15 -2.16
N THR A 189 -4.59 -10.94 -2.85
CA THR A 189 -5.53 -10.48 -3.86
C THR A 189 -6.95 -10.67 -3.36
N PHE A 190 -7.80 -9.66 -3.52
CA PHE A 190 -9.23 -9.75 -3.21
C PHE A 190 -10.06 -8.98 -4.24
N THR A 191 -11.34 -9.34 -4.35
CA THR A 191 -12.31 -8.59 -5.13
C THR A 191 -12.98 -7.55 -4.24
N VAL A 192 -13.06 -6.30 -4.71
CA VAL A 192 -13.73 -5.22 -3.98
C VAL A 192 -15.22 -5.55 -3.84
N PRO A 193 -15.75 -5.64 -2.61
CA PRO A 193 -17.12 -6.09 -2.39
C PRO A 193 -18.14 -5.06 -2.89
N LYS A 194 -19.39 -5.50 -3.01
CA LYS A 194 -20.54 -4.62 -3.16
C LYS A 194 -21.20 -4.46 -1.79
N PRO A 195 -20.89 -3.41 -1.00
CA PRO A 195 -21.51 -3.25 0.29
C PRO A 195 -23.00 -2.94 0.16
N THR A 196 -23.77 -3.40 1.14
CA THR A 196 -25.17 -3.09 1.36
C THR A 196 -25.35 -2.55 2.77
N GLY A 197 -26.51 -1.94 3.01
CA GLY A 197 -26.76 -1.25 4.26
C GLY A 197 -28.17 -0.71 4.37
N GLY A 198 -28.45 -0.12 5.53
CA GLY A 198 -29.76 0.40 5.91
C GLY A 198 -29.88 1.91 5.69
N PRO A 199 -31.07 2.49 5.95
CA PRO A 199 -31.19 3.93 6.06
C PRO A 199 -30.40 4.44 7.27
N GLY A 200 -29.76 5.60 7.14
CA GLY A 200 -29.04 6.23 8.25
C GLY A 200 -27.74 6.90 7.81
N PRO A 201 -26.80 7.09 8.76
CA PRO A 201 -25.45 7.51 8.47
C PRO A 201 -24.76 6.57 7.47
N MET A 202 -23.75 7.08 6.78
CA MET A 202 -22.91 6.28 5.89
C MET A 202 -22.32 5.09 6.65
N GLN A 203 -22.39 3.92 6.04
CA GLN A 203 -21.81 2.67 6.53
C GLN A 203 -20.53 2.36 5.77
N ALA A 204 -19.55 1.74 6.40
CA ALA A 204 -18.28 1.43 5.76
C ALA A 204 -17.64 0.14 6.29
N GLY A 205 -16.57 -0.27 5.61
CA GLY A 205 -15.61 -1.24 6.09
C GLY A 205 -14.36 -1.16 5.22
N SER A 206 -13.30 -1.85 5.64
CA SER A 206 -12.04 -1.88 4.90
C SER A 206 -11.57 -3.31 4.68
N ALA A 207 -10.86 -3.57 3.59
CA ALA A 207 -10.14 -4.82 3.36
C ALA A 207 -8.68 -4.51 3.05
N TRP A 208 -7.75 -5.08 3.82
CA TRP A 208 -6.35 -4.70 3.79
C TRP A 208 -5.40 -5.83 4.19
N VAL A 209 -4.11 -5.61 3.91
CA VAL A 209 -3.00 -6.44 4.38
C VAL A 209 -2.00 -5.57 5.14
N GLY A 210 -1.35 -6.15 6.16
CA GLY A 210 -0.48 -5.38 7.04
C GLY A 210 0.65 -6.18 7.68
N ILE A 211 1.57 -5.42 8.27
CA ILE A 211 2.58 -5.89 9.22
C ILE A 211 2.35 -5.12 10.53
N ASP A 212 2.37 -5.86 11.65
CA ASP A 212 2.18 -5.39 13.03
C ASP A 212 0.75 -4.89 13.36
N GLY A 213 0.52 -4.34 14.56
CA GLY A 213 -0.80 -3.90 15.02
C GLY A 213 -1.61 -4.93 15.80
N ASP A 214 -1.14 -6.17 15.87
CA ASP A 214 -1.73 -7.22 16.70
C ASP A 214 -1.03 -7.32 18.07
N THR A 215 -0.04 -8.20 18.20
CA THR A 215 0.76 -8.30 19.44
C THR A 215 1.81 -7.21 19.54
N TYR A 216 2.09 -6.50 18.43
CA TYR A 216 3.00 -5.36 18.37
C TYR A 216 2.23 -4.09 17.99
N SER A 217 1.77 -3.32 18.98
CA SER A 217 0.83 -2.21 18.76
C SER A 217 1.48 -0.85 18.47
N ALA A 218 2.81 -0.78 18.39
CA ALA A 218 3.51 0.51 18.27
C ALA A 218 3.44 1.10 16.85
N ALA A 219 3.27 0.25 15.84
CA ALA A 219 3.20 0.63 14.44
C ALA A 219 2.36 -0.38 13.64
N ILE A 220 1.84 0.06 12.50
CA ILE A 220 1.20 -0.81 11.50
C ILE A 220 1.57 -0.28 10.11
N LEU A 221 2.18 -1.10 9.28
CA LEU A 221 2.41 -0.80 7.86
C LEU A 221 1.38 -1.55 7.03
N GLN A 222 0.50 -0.83 6.34
CA GLN A 222 -0.69 -1.44 5.75
C GLN A 222 -1.20 -0.72 4.51
N ALA A 223 -1.90 -1.47 3.65
CA ALA A 223 -2.55 -0.96 2.46
C ALA A 223 -3.80 -1.76 2.13
N GLY A 224 -4.81 -1.09 1.59
CA GLY A 224 -6.08 -1.73 1.29
C GLY A 224 -7.07 -0.87 0.54
N VAL A 225 -8.34 -1.27 0.63
CA VAL A 225 -9.48 -0.58 0.02
C VAL A 225 -10.57 -0.43 1.07
N ASP A 226 -11.00 0.81 1.28
CA ASP A 226 -12.23 1.12 1.99
C ASP A 226 -13.41 1.03 1.03
N PHE A 227 -14.52 0.47 1.50
CA PHE A 227 -15.79 0.40 0.79
C PHE A 227 -16.90 1.05 1.62
N TYR A 228 -17.75 1.82 0.95
CA TYR A 228 -18.75 2.66 1.61
C TYR A 228 -20.13 2.43 1.00
N TYR A 229 -21.13 2.46 1.86
CA TYR A 229 -22.55 2.49 1.51
C TYR A 229 -23.21 3.73 2.13
N ASP A 230 -23.78 4.59 1.31
CA ASP A 230 -24.55 5.76 1.72
C ASP A 230 -25.90 5.75 1.01
N ASN A 231 -26.91 5.19 1.69
CA ASN A 231 -28.31 5.22 1.24
C ASN A 231 -28.50 4.82 -0.24
N GLY A 232 -27.88 3.69 -0.63
CA GLY A 232 -27.92 3.13 -1.98
C GLY A 232 -26.78 3.59 -2.91
N LYS A 233 -25.95 4.55 -2.49
CA LYS A 233 -24.74 4.96 -3.21
C LYS A 233 -23.53 4.20 -2.67
N ILE A 234 -22.75 3.61 -3.58
CA ILE A 234 -21.53 2.88 -3.24
C ILE A 234 -20.32 3.68 -3.73
N SER A 235 -19.28 3.76 -2.90
CA SER A 235 -17.98 4.32 -3.28
C SER A 235 -16.85 3.53 -2.64
N ASN A 236 -15.67 3.55 -3.24
CA ASN A 236 -14.48 2.87 -2.74
C ASN A 236 -13.26 3.77 -2.89
N ASP A 237 -12.34 3.69 -1.94
CA ASP A 237 -11.06 4.41 -1.98
C ASP A 237 -9.94 3.43 -1.61
N ALA A 238 -8.87 3.39 -2.42
CA ALA A 238 -7.65 2.68 -2.06
C ALA A 238 -6.77 3.58 -1.20
N TRP A 239 -6.17 3.01 -0.17
CA TRP A 239 -5.41 3.77 0.84
C TRP A 239 -4.16 3.00 1.30
N PHE A 240 -3.28 3.73 1.96
CA PHE A 240 -2.11 3.22 2.66
C PHE A 240 -1.89 3.98 3.97
N GLU A 241 -1.20 3.36 4.91
CA GLU A 241 -0.98 3.94 6.23
C GLU A 241 0.30 3.39 6.88
N TRP A 242 0.97 4.26 7.63
CA TRP A 242 1.93 3.87 8.66
C TRP A 242 1.39 4.37 10.01
N PHE A 243 0.63 3.53 10.72
CA PHE A 243 0.08 3.89 12.02
C PHE A 243 1.22 4.23 13.00
N PRO A 244 1.11 5.28 13.83
CA PRO A 244 -0.08 6.06 14.16
C PRO A 244 -0.24 7.37 13.36
N ASP A 245 0.32 7.46 12.15
CA ASP A 245 -0.08 8.53 11.23
C ASP A 245 -1.49 8.30 10.70
N TYR A 246 -2.04 9.29 10.00
CA TYR A 246 -3.29 9.15 9.26
C TYR A 246 -3.13 8.22 8.06
N ALA A 247 -4.25 7.69 7.57
CA ALA A 247 -4.28 7.02 6.29
C ALA A 247 -4.33 8.01 5.13
N TYR A 248 -3.69 7.64 4.02
CA TYR A 248 -3.63 8.45 2.81
C TYR A 248 -4.19 7.67 1.62
N ASP A 249 -4.93 8.35 0.75
CA ASP A 249 -5.46 7.74 -0.47
C ASP A 249 -4.38 7.56 -1.54
N PHE A 250 -4.41 6.42 -2.23
CA PHE A 250 -3.76 6.30 -3.52
C PHE A 250 -4.56 7.08 -4.59
N ASN A 251 -3.85 7.73 -5.50
CA ASN A 251 -4.46 8.32 -6.70
C ASN A 251 -4.72 7.24 -7.78
N ILE A 252 -5.60 6.29 -7.47
CA ILE A 252 -6.00 5.18 -8.33
C ILE A 252 -7.51 5.00 -8.26
N LYS A 253 -8.14 4.63 -9.38
CA LYS A 253 -9.59 4.39 -9.40
C LYS A 253 -9.88 2.95 -9.00
N ILE A 254 -10.77 2.78 -8.02
CA ILE A 254 -11.26 1.48 -7.56
C ILE A 254 -12.78 1.42 -7.68
N ASN A 255 -13.30 0.38 -8.30
CA ASN A 255 -14.73 0.12 -8.45
C ASN A 255 -15.13 -1.16 -7.73
N THR A 256 -16.42 -1.27 -7.44
CA THR A 256 -17.01 -2.54 -6.97
C THR A 256 -16.78 -3.63 -8.00
N GLY A 257 -16.33 -4.81 -7.56
CA GLY A 257 -16.03 -5.95 -8.44
C GLY A 257 -14.64 -5.92 -9.06
N ASP A 258 -13.83 -4.88 -8.85
CA ASP A 258 -12.43 -4.88 -9.29
C ASP A 258 -11.62 -5.90 -8.49
N VAL A 259 -10.68 -6.59 -9.16
CA VAL A 259 -9.70 -7.49 -8.54
C VAL A 259 -8.47 -6.67 -8.18
N VAL A 260 -8.14 -6.62 -6.89
CA VAL A 260 -7.09 -5.79 -6.34
C VAL A 260 -6.05 -6.65 -5.65
N VAL A 261 -4.76 -6.40 -5.94
CA VAL A 261 -3.64 -6.88 -5.15
C VAL A 261 -3.23 -5.77 -4.19
N ALA A 262 -3.20 -6.09 -2.90
CA ALA A 262 -2.60 -5.24 -1.88
C ALA A 262 -1.28 -5.88 -1.42
N LYS A 263 -0.25 -5.05 -1.25
CA LYS A 263 1.05 -5.49 -0.76
C LYS A 263 1.74 -4.40 0.05
N VAL A 264 2.38 -4.84 1.13
CA VAL A 264 3.32 -4.02 1.92
C VAL A 264 4.68 -4.69 2.01
N GLU A 265 5.73 -3.89 2.05
CA GLU A 265 7.13 -4.32 2.21
C GLU A 265 7.84 -3.41 3.23
N SER A 266 8.43 -3.98 4.28
CA SER A 266 9.36 -3.29 5.17
C SER A 266 10.77 -3.35 4.57
N LEU A 267 11.33 -2.19 4.26
CA LEU A 267 12.73 -2.04 3.84
C LEU A 267 13.66 -1.94 5.05
N SER A 268 13.15 -1.36 6.13
CA SER A 268 13.74 -1.31 7.47
C SER A 268 12.63 -1.15 8.52
N PRO A 269 12.92 -1.22 9.82
CA PRO A 269 11.94 -0.92 10.86
C PRO A 269 11.28 0.46 10.72
N SER A 270 11.88 1.42 10.01
CA SER A 270 11.36 2.78 9.87
C SER A 270 11.03 3.19 8.43
N GLU A 271 11.20 2.29 7.44
CA GLU A 271 10.96 2.59 6.03
C GLU A 271 10.28 1.40 5.34
N GLY A 272 9.32 1.70 4.46
CA GLY A 272 8.54 0.68 3.78
C GLY A 272 7.94 1.15 2.47
N VAL A 273 7.39 0.19 1.74
CA VAL A 273 6.74 0.37 0.45
C VAL A 273 5.34 -0.22 0.53
N VAL A 274 4.37 0.55 0.05
CA VAL A 274 2.95 0.16 -0.01
C VAL A 274 2.50 0.17 -1.46
N ILE A 275 1.79 -0.87 -1.87
CA ILE A 275 1.43 -1.12 -3.26
C ILE A 275 -0.02 -1.56 -3.35
N ILE A 276 -0.76 -0.92 -4.26
CA ILE A 276 -2.08 -1.36 -4.70
C ILE A 276 -2.05 -1.52 -6.23
N GLU A 277 -2.45 -2.68 -6.71
CA GLU A 277 -2.61 -2.98 -8.14
C GLU A 277 -4.05 -3.39 -8.41
N ASN A 278 -4.76 -2.61 -9.23
CA ASN A 278 -6.07 -2.97 -9.74
C ASN A 278 -5.87 -3.80 -11.02
N GLN A 279 -5.92 -5.12 -10.90
CA GLN A 279 -5.72 -6.05 -12.02
C GLN A 279 -6.83 -5.97 -13.07
N THR A 280 -8.04 -5.57 -12.67
CA THR A 280 -9.15 -5.37 -13.61
C THR A 280 -8.87 -4.23 -14.58
N THR A 281 -8.26 -3.14 -14.10
CA THR A 281 -7.96 -1.96 -14.94
C THR A 281 -6.51 -1.90 -15.42
N GLY A 282 -5.62 -2.74 -14.87
CA GLY A 282 -4.18 -2.71 -15.11
C GLY A 282 -3.46 -1.53 -14.44
N GLN A 283 -4.15 -0.76 -13.59
CA GLN A 283 -3.56 0.37 -12.88
C GLN A 283 -2.79 -0.11 -11.65
N LYS A 284 -1.68 0.57 -11.35
CA LYS A 284 -0.86 0.30 -10.17
C LYS A 284 -0.42 1.60 -9.52
N ALA A 285 -0.49 1.64 -8.20
CA ALA A 285 0.03 2.72 -7.39
C ALA A 285 1.04 2.17 -6.37
N THR A 286 2.07 2.95 -6.09
CA THR A 286 3.14 2.58 -5.16
C THR A 286 3.60 3.83 -4.43
N GLN A 287 3.80 3.74 -3.12
CA GLN A 287 4.36 4.80 -2.30
C GLN A 287 5.46 4.25 -1.40
N ASN A 288 6.50 5.06 -1.22
CA ASN A 288 7.49 4.83 -0.17
C ASN A 288 7.09 5.69 1.01
N ILE A 289 6.94 5.07 2.17
CA ILE A 289 6.51 5.73 3.41
C ILE A 289 7.45 5.32 4.55
N GLY A 290 7.44 6.10 5.63
CA GLY A 290 8.30 5.85 6.77
C GLY A 290 7.56 6.07 8.09
N ALA A 291 8.19 5.60 9.16
CA ALA A 291 7.66 5.76 10.50
C ALA A 291 7.46 7.26 10.82
N PRO A 292 6.26 7.66 11.30
CA PRO A 292 5.98 9.07 11.58
C PRO A 292 6.78 9.61 12.78
N LYS A 293 7.31 8.72 13.62
CA LYS A 293 8.13 9.04 14.80
C LYS A 293 9.03 7.85 15.18
N PRO A 294 10.14 8.08 15.92
CA PRO A 294 11.10 7.03 16.28
C PRO A 294 10.50 5.85 17.06
N GLU A 295 9.46 6.07 17.85
CA GLU A 295 8.80 5.04 18.67
C GLU A 295 7.73 4.26 17.89
N ALA A 296 7.41 4.67 16.66
CA ALA A 296 6.43 4.02 15.78
C ALA A 296 7.12 3.22 14.65
N THR A 297 8.17 2.49 15.00
CA THR A 297 8.87 1.60 14.06
C THR A 297 8.26 0.20 14.08
N LEU A 298 8.36 -0.54 12.98
CA LEU A 298 7.88 -1.91 12.89
C LEU A 298 8.76 -2.85 13.71
N GLY A 299 8.10 -3.78 14.40
CA GLY A 299 8.72 -4.95 15.00
C GLY A 299 8.74 -6.15 14.04
N GLY A 300 7.89 -6.16 13.01
CA GLY A 300 7.70 -7.29 12.09
C GLY A 300 7.28 -8.56 12.82
N GLN A 301 6.51 -8.41 13.89
CA GLN A 301 6.02 -9.51 14.72
C GLN A 301 4.73 -10.10 14.17
N ASN A 302 3.93 -9.29 13.48
CA ASN A 302 2.65 -9.72 12.93
C ASN A 302 2.60 -9.62 11.41
N ALA A 303 1.78 -10.48 10.81
CA ALA A 303 1.41 -10.45 9.41
C ALA A 303 -0.06 -10.82 9.27
N GLU A 304 -0.85 -9.97 8.61
CA GLU A 304 -2.31 -10.12 8.65
C GLU A 304 -3.03 -9.74 7.35
N TRP A 305 -4.23 -10.34 7.21
CA TRP A 305 -5.20 -10.15 6.13
C TRP A 305 -6.56 -9.89 6.75
N ILE A 306 -7.01 -8.64 6.72
CA ILE A 306 -8.06 -8.15 7.61
C ILE A 306 -9.19 -7.48 6.83
N VAL A 307 -10.41 -7.71 7.30
CA VAL A 307 -11.57 -6.85 7.10
C VAL A 307 -11.80 -6.07 8.40
N GLU A 308 -11.84 -4.75 8.32
CA GLU A 308 -11.89 -3.86 9.49
C GLU A 308 -13.15 -2.99 9.51
N ASP A 309 -13.72 -2.86 10.71
CA ASP A 309 -14.61 -1.77 11.09
C ASP A 309 -13.78 -0.62 11.67
N PHE A 310 -13.44 0.35 10.82
CA PHE A 310 -12.47 1.39 11.13
C PHE A 310 -13.13 2.62 11.79
N GLN A 311 -12.31 3.45 12.42
CA GLN A 311 -12.77 4.68 13.07
C GLN A 311 -12.65 5.87 12.12
N SER A 312 -13.59 6.81 12.23
CA SER A 312 -13.51 8.13 11.60
C SER A 312 -13.69 9.19 12.68
N GLY A 313 -12.60 9.83 13.10
CA GLY A 313 -12.59 10.76 14.22
C GLY A 313 -12.95 10.06 15.53
N ASP A 314 -13.76 10.69 16.38
CA ASP A 314 -14.17 10.13 17.68
C ASP A 314 -15.29 9.07 17.59
N SER A 315 -15.66 8.61 16.39
CA SER A 315 -16.77 7.66 16.19
C SER A 315 -16.42 6.54 15.23
N VAL A 316 -16.83 5.32 15.59
CA VAL A 316 -16.80 4.16 14.70
C VAL A 316 -17.80 4.41 13.56
N VAL A 317 -17.36 4.29 12.32
CA VAL A 317 -18.29 4.37 11.18
C VAL A 317 -19.19 3.13 11.25
N PRO A 318 -20.52 3.25 11.14
CA PRO A 318 -21.38 2.06 11.19
C PRO A 318 -20.93 0.97 10.20
N PHE A 319 -20.72 -0.26 10.67
CA PHE A 319 -20.18 -1.32 9.84
C PHE A 319 -21.14 -1.70 8.70
N ALA A 320 -20.62 -1.75 7.46
CA ALA A 320 -21.39 -2.11 6.28
C ALA A 320 -21.47 -3.64 6.10
N ASP A 321 -22.60 -4.13 5.58
CA ASP A 321 -22.69 -5.52 5.14
C ASP A 321 -22.00 -5.68 3.78
N PHE A 322 -20.83 -6.30 3.77
CA PHE A 322 -20.03 -6.53 2.57
C PHE A 322 -20.31 -7.89 1.89
N GLY A 323 -21.24 -8.68 2.42
CA GLY A 323 -21.49 -10.05 1.95
C GLY A 323 -20.32 -10.97 2.28
N GLU A 324 -19.39 -11.17 1.35
CA GLU A 324 -18.19 -12.00 1.54
C GLU A 324 -17.00 -11.41 0.78
N ILE A 325 -15.85 -11.35 1.46
CA ILE A 325 -14.56 -10.99 0.87
C ILE A 325 -13.67 -12.22 0.97
N THR A 326 -13.13 -12.64 -0.16
CA THR A 326 -12.14 -13.72 -0.22
C THR A 326 -10.78 -13.14 -0.58
N PHE A 327 -9.83 -13.28 0.34
CA PHE A 327 -8.41 -13.07 0.08
C PHE A 327 -7.83 -14.35 -0.52
N THR A 328 -7.08 -14.21 -1.60
CA THR A 328 -6.37 -15.28 -2.28
C THR A 328 -4.89 -14.92 -2.41
N GLY A 329 -4.04 -15.94 -2.53
CA GLY A 329 -2.60 -15.71 -2.59
C GLY A 329 -2.04 -15.07 -1.31
N CYS A 330 -2.68 -15.32 -0.15
CA CYS A 330 -2.20 -14.85 1.14
C CYS A 330 -0.77 -15.33 1.38
N GLU A 331 0.15 -14.37 1.45
CA GLU A 331 1.57 -14.65 1.57
C GLU A 331 2.24 -13.59 2.46
N ALA A 332 3.02 -14.04 3.43
CA ALA A 332 3.92 -13.25 4.23
C ALA A 332 5.36 -13.74 4.03
N ARG A 333 6.32 -12.80 4.00
CA ARG A 333 7.75 -13.09 3.86
C ARG A 333 8.47 -12.68 5.12
N ALA A 334 9.39 -13.50 5.58
CA ALA A 334 10.28 -13.19 6.69
C ALA A 334 11.65 -12.73 6.20
N GLN A 335 12.44 -12.13 7.10
CA GLN A 335 13.74 -11.54 6.79
C GLN A 335 14.74 -12.53 6.17
N ASN A 336 14.69 -13.81 6.55
CA ASN A 336 15.54 -14.85 5.97
C ASN A 336 15.07 -15.34 4.58
N GLY A 337 13.95 -14.83 4.07
CA GLY A 337 13.36 -15.25 2.80
C GLY A 337 12.31 -16.36 2.92
N ASP A 338 12.00 -16.84 4.13
CA ASP A 338 10.90 -17.77 4.34
C ASP A 338 9.58 -17.16 3.86
N VAL A 339 8.77 -18.00 3.23
CA VAL A 339 7.46 -17.64 2.71
C VAL A 339 6.43 -18.47 3.45
N VAL A 340 5.51 -17.80 4.13
CA VAL A 340 4.46 -18.45 4.92
C VAL A 340 3.09 -17.89 4.52
N GLY A 341 2.05 -18.70 4.69
CA GLY A 341 0.67 -18.29 4.43
C GLY A 341 -0.18 -18.32 5.70
N LEU A 342 -1.40 -18.79 5.57
CA LEU A 342 -2.41 -18.85 6.63
C LEU A 342 -2.25 -20.04 7.59
N ASN A 343 -1.37 -20.99 7.27
CA ASN A 343 -1.13 -22.15 8.14
C ASN A 343 -0.51 -21.70 9.48
N GLY A 344 -1.21 -21.98 10.59
CA GLY A 344 -0.83 -21.51 11.92
C GLY A 344 -1.21 -20.06 12.23
N ALA A 345 -1.91 -19.36 11.34
CA ALA A 345 -2.51 -18.06 11.66
C ALA A 345 -3.71 -18.25 12.60
N LYS A 346 -3.88 -17.33 13.54
CA LYS A 346 -5.10 -17.24 14.33
C LYS A 346 -6.23 -16.67 13.48
N ILE A 347 -7.46 -17.12 13.76
CA ILE A 347 -8.67 -16.61 13.11
C ILE A 347 -9.27 -15.54 14.02
N ILE A 348 -9.57 -14.38 13.45
CA ILE A 348 -10.15 -13.24 14.15
C ILE A 348 -11.58 -13.05 13.64
N GLU A 349 -12.57 -13.09 14.52
CA GLU A 349 -13.96 -12.74 14.18
C GLU A 349 -14.34 -11.42 14.85
N LEU A 350 -14.92 -10.50 14.07
CA LEU A 350 -15.44 -9.24 14.59
C LEU A 350 -16.68 -9.50 15.44
N LYS A 351 -16.70 -9.01 16.67
CA LYS A 351 -17.81 -9.13 17.62
C LYS A 351 -18.03 -7.80 18.34
N GLN A 352 -19.26 -7.31 18.25
CA GLN A 352 -19.72 -6.05 18.83
C GLN A 352 -21.09 -6.27 19.47
N ASP A 353 -21.37 -5.59 20.58
CA ASP A 353 -22.64 -5.71 21.32
C ASP A 353 -23.00 -7.17 21.68
N GLY A 354 -21.99 -7.97 21.98
CA GLY A 354 -22.15 -9.40 22.27
C GLY A 354 -22.48 -10.28 21.07
N LYS A 355 -22.61 -9.72 19.85
CA LYS A 355 -22.94 -10.45 18.62
C LYS A 355 -21.71 -10.58 17.72
N ILE A 356 -21.46 -11.80 17.26
CA ILE A 356 -20.47 -12.07 16.22
C ILE A 356 -21.02 -11.53 14.90
N LYS A 357 -20.28 -10.60 14.28
CA LYS A 357 -20.65 -9.89 13.04
C LYS A 357 -20.01 -10.50 11.79
N THR A 358 -19.06 -11.41 11.94
CA THR A 358 -18.36 -12.03 10.82
C THR A 358 -18.15 -13.53 11.02
N GLU A 359 -18.04 -14.28 9.92
CA GLU A 359 -17.53 -15.65 9.88
C GLU A 359 -16.22 -15.64 9.13
N VAL A 360 -15.20 -16.31 9.65
CA VAL A 360 -13.91 -16.39 8.98
C VAL A 360 -13.53 -17.84 8.74
N THR A 361 -13.28 -18.16 7.47
CA THR A 361 -12.89 -19.50 7.02
C THR A 361 -11.54 -19.45 6.31
N VAL A 362 -10.57 -20.19 6.84
CA VAL A 362 -9.30 -20.46 6.15
C VAL A 362 -9.46 -21.70 5.27
N HIS A 363 -9.14 -21.55 3.99
CA HIS A 363 -9.19 -22.58 2.95
C HIS A 363 -7.77 -22.96 2.53
N GLY A 364 -7.13 -23.86 3.30
CA GLY A 364 -5.73 -24.22 3.08
C GLY A 364 -4.77 -23.08 3.41
N GLU A 365 -3.62 -23.01 2.72
CA GLU A 365 -2.54 -22.11 3.14
C GLU A 365 -2.63 -20.69 2.54
N LYS A 366 -3.42 -20.47 1.48
CA LYS A 366 -3.36 -19.24 0.68
C LYS A 366 -4.70 -18.55 0.45
N THR A 367 -5.80 -19.08 1.00
CA THR A 367 -7.13 -18.53 0.78
C THR A 367 -7.86 -18.37 2.10
N LEU A 368 -8.44 -17.20 2.31
CA LEU A 368 -9.21 -16.79 3.48
C LEU A 368 -10.51 -16.15 3.01
N SER A 369 -11.64 -16.61 3.52
CA SER A 369 -12.94 -15.98 3.28
C SER A 369 -13.44 -15.36 4.58
N VAL A 370 -13.80 -14.08 4.52
CA VAL A 370 -14.46 -13.33 5.59
C VAL A 370 -15.87 -13.03 5.11
N LYS A 371 -16.87 -13.51 5.84
CA LYS A 371 -18.29 -13.34 5.52
C LYS A 371 -18.96 -12.47 6.58
N SER A 372 -19.75 -11.51 6.14
CA SER A 372 -20.59 -10.68 7.01
C SER A 372 -21.78 -11.46 7.57
N LYS A 373 -22.15 -11.19 8.82
CA LYS A 373 -23.33 -11.73 9.53
C LYS A 373 -24.32 -10.63 9.95
N LEU A 374 -24.25 -9.47 9.31
CA LEU A 374 -25.10 -8.31 9.64
C LEU A 374 -26.57 -8.49 9.24
#